data_AF-A0A6S7HVX3-F1
#
_entry.id   AF-A0A6S7HVX3-F1
#
_cell.length_a   1.000
_cell.length_b   1.000
_cell.length_c   1.000
_cell.angle_alpha   90.00
_cell.angle_beta   90.00
_cell.angle_gamma   90.00
#
_symmetry.space_group_name_H-M   'P 1'
#
loop_
_entity.id
_entity.type
_entity.pdbx_description
1 polymer ?
#
loop_
_entity_poly.entity_id
_entity_poly.type
_entity_poly.pdbx_seq_one_letter_code
_entity_poly.pdbx_strand_id
1 'polypeptide(L)'
;MDSLFVASLLFFFAVVCLNPSLTTGRRTRVPKVKCFKAYKSDSNSCKKRMKGRYTFTDCCEKNGGVAYQVGKSKRGKRKCVPCTTVENWSAWGEWTKCNSPCGPGVSRRVRKCLDINDIGCPGGRSEKKKCVHPTIPNCAIHGGWSDWGNWTMCSETCGEGLQLRFRSCTNPKPQFGGRDCKGAREDKQDCMETEHCPIDGDWGEWGSWASCSVTCDIGWNYRKRKCDNPKPKYGGKPCNPEEGTGRRSCSVYKECDGESSGSGSGESSGSSGDASGSGSGSGEGSADEARDEGRDSDDDEGSAGSGEDKSENESSGNKTGSDFDFN
;
A
#
# COMPACT_ATOMS: atom_id res chain seq x y z
N MET A 1 6.00 10.50 -2.45
CA MET A 1 4.96 10.52 -3.50
C MET A 1 4.04 11.70 -3.21
N ASP A 2 3.84 12.55 -4.20
CA ASP A 2 4.06 14.00 -4.04
C ASP A 2 2.87 14.84 -3.57
N SER A 3 3.15 15.68 -2.57
CA SER A 3 2.25 16.73 -2.09
C SER A 3 1.98 17.84 -3.13
N LEU A 4 2.71 17.82 -4.26
CA LEU A 4 2.46 18.65 -5.44
C LEU A 4 1.32 18.12 -6.33
N PHE A 5 0.97 16.83 -6.24
CA PHE A 5 -0.12 16.24 -7.04
C PHE A 5 -1.51 16.61 -6.49
N VAL A 6 -1.63 16.76 -5.17
CA VAL A 6 -2.91 17.09 -4.51
C VAL A 6 -3.29 18.56 -4.73
N ALA A 7 -2.29 19.46 -4.74
CA ALA A 7 -2.50 20.87 -5.05
C ALA A 7 -2.91 21.10 -6.53
N SER A 8 -2.40 20.28 -7.45
CA SER A 8 -2.76 20.37 -8.88
C SER A 8 -4.17 19.87 -9.16
N LEU A 9 -4.68 18.87 -8.42
CA LEU A 9 -6.05 18.35 -8.59
C LEU A 9 -7.12 19.32 -8.06
N LEU A 10 -6.84 20.02 -6.95
CA LEU A 10 -7.76 21.03 -6.40
C LEU A 10 -7.86 22.28 -7.30
N PHE A 11 -6.79 22.63 -8.03
CA PHE A 11 -6.83 23.72 -9.02
C PHE A 11 -7.67 23.36 -10.25
N PHE A 12 -7.65 22.10 -10.70
CA PHE A 12 -8.48 21.64 -11.81
C PHE A 12 -9.97 21.60 -11.48
N PHE A 13 -10.36 21.24 -10.24
CA PHE A 13 -11.76 21.28 -9.82
C PHE A 13 -12.29 22.72 -9.64
N ALA A 14 -11.45 23.66 -9.18
CA ALA A 14 -11.84 25.07 -9.02
C ALA A 14 -12.11 25.79 -10.36
N VAL A 15 -11.34 25.47 -11.41
CA VAL A 15 -11.54 26.08 -12.74
C VAL A 15 -12.82 25.60 -13.43
N VAL A 16 -13.30 24.38 -13.14
CA VAL A 16 -14.53 23.84 -13.73
C VAL A 16 -15.79 24.43 -13.08
N CYS A 17 -15.74 24.84 -11.81
CA CYS A 17 -16.90 25.37 -11.10
C CYS A 17 -17.15 26.88 -11.30
N LEU A 18 -16.15 27.66 -11.71
CA LEU A 18 -16.28 29.12 -11.94
C LEU A 18 -16.50 29.50 -13.42
N ASN A 19 -16.56 28.53 -14.33
CA ASN A 19 -16.82 28.77 -15.75
C ASN A 19 -17.86 27.80 -16.31
N PRO A 20 -19.17 28.12 -16.26
CA PRO A 20 -20.22 27.28 -16.85
C PRO A 20 -20.15 27.15 -18.40
N SER A 21 -19.12 27.71 -19.05
CA SER A 21 -18.92 27.66 -20.50
C SER A 21 -18.03 26.53 -21.01
N LEU A 22 -17.42 25.70 -20.14
CA LEU A 22 -16.49 24.63 -20.56
C LEU A 22 -17.09 23.22 -20.52
N THR A 23 -18.41 23.08 -20.65
CA THR A 23 -18.98 21.85 -21.19
C THR A 23 -18.70 21.80 -22.70
N THR A 24 -17.54 21.30 -23.11
CA THR A 24 -17.31 20.90 -24.50
C THR A 24 -18.04 19.59 -24.81
N GLY A 25 -19.32 19.52 -24.41
CA GLY A 25 -20.29 18.77 -25.19
C GLY A 25 -20.26 19.40 -26.57
N ARG A 26 -19.65 18.71 -27.54
CA ARG A 26 -19.58 19.13 -28.93
C ARG A 26 -21.02 19.42 -29.37
N ARG A 27 -21.46 20.68 -29.29
CA ARG A 27 -22.77 21.13 -29.78
C ARG A 27 -22.74 20.82 -31.26
N THR A 28 -23.31 19.68 -31.64
CA THR A 28 -23.49 19.30 -33.03
C THR A 28 -24.37 20.39 -33.63
N ARG A 29 -23.76 21.35 -34.34
CA ARG A 29 -24.49 22.44 -35.00
C ARG A 29 -25.47 21.77 -35.95
N VAL A 30 -26.76 21.91 -35.65
CA VAL A 30 -27.82 21.32 -36.47
C VAL A 30 -27.70 21.91 -37.89
N PRO A 31 -27.54 21.08 -38.93
CA PRO A 31 -27.34 21.56 -40.28
C PRO A 31 -28.56 22.36 -40.75
N LYS A 32 -28.30 23.56 -41.28
CA LYS A 32 -29.35 24.45 -41.80
C LYS A 32 -29.61 24.15 -43.28
N VAL A 33 -30.88 24.14 -43.66
CA VAL A 33 -31.35 23.84 -45.02
C VAL A 33 -32.09 25.04 -45.63
N LYS A 34 -32.13 25.09 -46.97
CA LYS A 34 -33.02 26.00 -47.69
C LYS A 34 -34.37 25.32 -47.85
N CYS A 35 -35.44 25.97 -47.39
CA CYS A 35 -36.80 25.43 -47.42
C CYS A 35 -37.61 25.95 -48.62
N PHE A 36 -38.52 25.15 -49.15
CA PHE A 36 -39.29 25.43 -50.37
C PHE A 36 -40.77 25.02 -50.20
N LYS A 37 -41.69 25.83 -50.74
CA LYS A 37 -43.15 25.61 -50.70
C LYS A 37 -43.71 24.82 -51.89
N ALA A 38 -42.86 24.39 -52.83
CA ALA A 38 -43.28 23.55 -53.94
C ALA A 38 -42.16 22.58 -54.35
N TYR A 39 -42.56 21.33 -54.64
CA TYR A 39 -41.70 20.27 -55.15
C TYR A 39 -42.27 19.74 -56.46
N LYS A 40 -41.40 19.52 -57.45
CA LYS A 40 -41.75 18.88 -58.72
C LYS A 40 -41.08 17.50 -58.79
N SER A 41 -41.88 16.45 -58.76
CA SER A 41 -41.42 15.05 -58.72
C SER A 41 -40.82 14.56 -60.04
N ASP A 42 -41.39 14.97 -61.17
CA ASP A 42 -40.93 14.70 -62.54
C ASP A 42 -39.47 15.12 -62.79
N SER A 43 -39.04 16.20 -62.14
CA SER A 43 -37.79 16.91 -62.40
C SER A 43 -36.89 17.02 -61.17
N ASN A 44 -37.29 16.42 -60.04
CA ASN A 44 -36.64 16.54 -58.73
C ASN A 44 -36.23 17.99 -58.43
N SER A 45 -37.15 18.95 -58.63
CA SER A 45 -36.85 20.38 -58.59
C SER A 45 -37.62 21.14 -57.50
N CYS A 46 -36.90 22.00 -56.79
CA CYS A 46 -37.41 22.82 -55.70
C CYS A 46 -37.92 24.16 -56.25
N LYS A 47 -39.14 24.55 -55.89
CA LYS A 47 -39.77 25.81 -56.32
C LYS A 47 -40.30 26.58 -55.10
N LYS A 48 -40.47 27.89 -55.25
CA LYS A 48 -41.00 28.79 -54.19
C LYS A 48 -40.16 28.74 -52.89
N ARG A 49 -38.92 29.22 -52.96
CA ARG A 49 -37.99 29.23 -51.81
C ARG A 49 -38.52 30.14 -50.68
N MET A 50 -38.52 29.64 -49.45
CA MET A 50 -38.85 30.41 -48.25
C MET A 50 -37.66 31.26 -47.79
N LYS A 51 -37.94 32.45 -47.26
CA LYS A 51 -36.94 33.36 -46.70
C LYS A 51 -36.60 32.91 -45.27
N GLY A 52 -35.38 32.47 -45.03
CA GLY A 52 -34.92 32.09 -43.69
C GLY A 52 -33.87 30.98 -43.70
N ARG A 53 -33.40 30.63 -42.49
CA ARG A 53 -32.53 29.47 -42.24
C ARG A 53 -33.27 28.47 -41.36
N TYR A 54 -33.78 27.42 -41.98
CA TYR A 54 -34.57 26.41 -41.30
C TYR A 54 -33.70 25.21 -40.94
N THR A 55 -34.05 24.49 -39.87
CA THR A 55 -33.63 23.08 -39.76
C THR A 55 -34.51 22.24 -40.69
N PHE A 56 -34.14 20.97 -40.92
CA PHE A 56 -35.00 20.04 -41.64
C PHE A 56 -36.41 19.98 -41.03
N THR A 57 -36.47 19.73 -39.72
CA THR A 57 -37.71 19.64 -38.93
C THR A 57 -38.52 20.93 -39.02
N ASP A 58 -37.89 22.10 -38.86
CA ASP A 58 -38.62 23.37 -38.95
C ASP A 58 -39.18 23.60 -40.37
N CYS A 59 -38.49 23.16 -41.41
CA CYS A 59 -38.97 23.29 -42.79
C CYS A 59 -40.17 22.40 -43.07
N CYS A 60 -40.02 21.10 -42.84
CA CYS A 60 -41.00 20.09 -43.26
C CYS A 60 -42.20 19.95 -42.31
N GLU A 61 -42.03 20.25 -41.02
CA GLU A 61 -43.08 20.01 -40.02
C GLU A 61 -43.73 21.30 -39.51
N LYS A 62 -42.97 22.39 -39.35
CA LYS A 62 -43.48 23.60 -38.67
C LYS A 62 -43.85 24.75 -39.59
N ASN A 63 -43.18 24.88 -40.74
CA ASN A 63 -43.33 26.05 -41.62
C ASN A 63 -44.03 25.72 -42.95
N GLY A 64 -44.60 24.52 -43.10
CA GLY A 64 -45.33 24.11 -44.31
C GLY A 64 -44.46 24.03 -45.56
N GLY A 65 -43.17 23.74 -45.39
CA GLY A 65 -42.27 23.43 -46.49
C GLY A 65 -42.53 22.02 -47.02
N VAL A 66 -42.44 21.86 -48.33
CA VAL A 66 -42.65 20.56 -49.02
C VAL A 66 -41.38 20.04 -49.67
N ALA A 67 -40.28 20.79 -49.63
CA ALA A 67 -38.95 20.34 -50.03
C ALA A 67 -37.84 21.19 -49.43
N TYR A 68 -36.63 20.65 -49.39
CA TYR A 68 -35.44 21.35 -48.90
C TYR A 68 -34.18 21.06 -49.72
N GLN A 69 -33.16 21.89 -49.55
CA GLN A 69 -31.81 21.70 -50.12
C GLN A 69 -30.74 21.86 -49.03
N VAL A 70 -29.79 20.93 -49.01
CA VAL A 70 -28.65 20.89 -48.06
C VAL A 70 -27.39 21.48 -48.70
N GLY A 71 -26.66 22.36 -48.00
CA GLY A 71 -25.25 22.73 -48.29
C GLY A 71 -24.93 23.39 -49.65
N LYS A 72 -23.70 23.89 -49.86
CA LYS A 72 -23.27 24.54 -51.13
C LYS A 72 -22.58 23.53 -52.06
N SER A 73 -23.17 23.24 -53.23
CA SER A 73 -22.40 22.66 -54.33
C SER A 73 -21.58 23.77 -55.00
N LYS A 74 -20.25 23.60 -55.06
CA LYS A 74 -19.34 24.59 -55.68
C LYS A 74 -19.32 24.51 -57.21
N ARG A 75 -19.84 23.45 -57.84
CA ARG A 75 -19.91 23.29 -59.32
C ARG A 75 -21.09 22.45 -59.83
N GLY A 76 -22.20 22.35 -59.09
CA GLY A 76 -23.37 21.57 -59.50
C GLY A 76 -24.70 22.11 -58.98
N LYS A 77 -25.82 21.76 -59.65
CA LYS A 77 -27.17 22.06 -59.17
C LYS A 77 -27.39 21.38 -57.81
N ARG A 78 -27.91 22.12 -56.82
CA ARG A 78 -28.23 21.56 -55.49
C ARG A 78 -29.38 20.56 -55.62
N LYS A 79 -29.18 19.32 -55.19
CA LYS A 79 -30.23 18.28 -55.14
C LYS A 79 -31.38 18.78 -54.27
N CYS A 80 -32.58 18.80 -54.85
CA CYS A 80 -33.81 19.09 -54.12
C CYS A 80 -34.33 17.79 -53.52
N VAL A 81 -34.69 17.81 -52.25
CA VAL A 81 -35.23 16.64 -51.53
C VAL A 81 -36.64 17.01 -51.08
N PRO A 82 -37.68 16.23 -51.43
CA PRO A 82 -39.03 16.47 -50.96
C PRO A 82 -39.11 16.26 -49.44
N CYS A 83 -39.97 17.01 -48.78
CA CYS A 83 -40.43 16.72 -47.42
C CYS A 83 -41.46 15.59 -47.54
N THR A 84 -40.99 14.36 -47.77
CA THR A 84 -41.85 13.19 -47.66
C THR A 84 -42.02 12.87 -46.19
N THR A 85 -43.27 12.77 -45.74
CA THR A 85 -43.64 12.16 -44.45
C THR A 85 -43.57 10.63 -44.52
N VAL A 86 -43.18 10.08 -45.66
CA VAL A 86 -42.90 8.66 -45.81
C VAL A 86 -41.78 8.33 -44.82
N GLU A 87 -41.97 7.27 -44.06
CA GLU A 87 -40.96 6.71 -43.18
C GLU A 87 -39.70 6.40 -44.00
N ASN A 88 -38.82 7.39 -44.14
CA ASN A 88 -37.56 7.24 -44.88
C ASN A 88 -36.61 6.26 -44.17
N TRP A 89 -36.98 5.83 -42.97
CA TRP A 89 -36.36 4.73 -42.27
C TRP A 89 -37.13 3.43 -42.52
N SER A 90 -36.41 2.34 -42.73
CA SER A 90 -36.99 1.01 -42.52
C SER A 90 -37.52 0.87 -41.09
N ALA A 91 -38.40 -0.11 -40.89
CA ALA A 91 -38.64 -0.61 -39.54
C ALA A 91 -37.31 -0.87 -38.83
N TRP A 92 -37.28 -0.59 -37.53
CA TRP A 92 -36.15 -0.96 -36.70
C TRP A 92 -35.93 -2.47 -36.78
N GLY A 93 -34.69 -2.89 -36.97
CA GLY A 93 -34.34 -4.29 -36.77
C GLY A 93 -34.52 -4.69 -35.30
N GLU A 94 -34.52 -6.01 -35.08
CA GLU A 94 -34.52 -6.58 -33.75
C GLU A 94 -33.32 -6.10 -32.92
N TRP A 95 -33.50 -6.06 -31.61
CA TRP A 95 -32.40 -5.80 -30.69
C TRP A 95 -31.40 -6.95 -30.75
N THR A 96 -30.11 -6.62 -30.86
CA THR A 96 -29.06 -7.61 -30.64
C THR A 96 -29.14 -8.14 -29.22
N LYS A 97 -28.64 -9.37 -29.04
CA LYS A 97 -28.30 -9.89 -27.71
C LYS A 97 -27.42 -8.89 -26.97
N CYS A 98 -27.47 -8.91 -25.64
CA CYS A 98 -26.63 -8.06 -24.81
C CYS A 98 -25.17 -8.37 -25.13
N ASN A 99 -24.34 -7.35 -25.40
CA ASN A 99 -22.95 -7.59 -25.82
C ASN A 99 -22.03 -8.05 -24.69
N SER A 100 -22.47 -7.89 -23.43
CA SER A 100 -21.66 -8.25 -22.28
C SER A 100 -21.89 -9.72 -21.94
N PRO A 101 -20.84 -10.53 -21.75
CA PRO A 101 -20.96 -11.94 -21.40
C PRO A 101 -21.52 -12.15 -19.98
N CYS A 102 -21.53 -11.11 -19.15
CA CYS A 102 -22.09 -11.08 -17.81
C CYS A 102 -22.52 -9.65 -17.47
N GLY A 103 -23.34 -9.48 -16.44
CA GLY A 103 -23.60 -8.17 -15.87
C GLY A 103 -24.34 -7.20 -16.80
N PRO A 104 -24.24 -5.90 -16.50
CA PRO A 104 -24.76 -4.83 -17.34
C PRO A 104 -24.01 -4.76 -18.69
N GLY A 105 -24.75 -4.51 -19.76
CA GLY A 105 -24.19 -4.35 -21.10
C GLY A 105 -25.06 -3.44 -21.98
N VAL A 106 -24.80 -3.51 -23.29
CA VAL A 106 -25.54 -2.72 -24.28
C VAL A 106 -26.05 -3.61 -25.40
N SER A 107 -27.35 -3.52 -25.67
CA SER A 107 -27.99 -4.03 -26.88
C SER A 107 -28.07 -2.91 -27.91
N ARG A 108 -27.92 -3.27 -29.18
CA ARG A 108 -28.00 -2.35 -30.32
C ARG A 108 -29.09 -2.81 -31.26
N ARG A 109 -29.80 -1.86 -31.86
CA ARG A 109 -30.58 -2.12 -33.07
C ARG A 109 -30.22 -1.12 -34.15
N VAL A 110 -30.50 -1.48 -35.39
CA VAL A 110 -30.20 -0.67 -36.57
C VAL A 110 -31.40 -0.60 -37.50
N ARG A 111 -31.45 0.45 -38.30
CA ARG A 111 -32.44 0.67 -39.35
C ARG A 111 -31.74 1.21 -40.59
N LYS A 112 -32.27 0.92 -41.78
CA LYS A 112 -31.71 1.38 -43.06
C LYS A 112 -32.44 2.64 -43.50
N CYS A 113 -31.69 3.59 -44.06
CA CYS A 113 -32.29 4.73 -44.73
C CYS A 113 -32.72 4.27 -46.12
N LEU A 114 -34.00 4.45 -46.44
CA LEU A 114 -34.61 4.02 -47.70
C LEU A 114 -34.42 5.06 -48.82
N ASP A 115 -33.91 6.26 -48.48
CA ASP A 115 -33.59 7.29 -49.46
C ASP A 115 -32.32 6.99 -50.26
N ILE A 116 -32.38 7.29 -51.56
CA ILE A 116 -31.23 7.22 -52.48
C ILE A 116 -30.14 8.19 -51.99
N ASN A 117 -29.05 7.60 -51.51
CA ASN A 117 -27.85 8.23 -50.96
C ASN A 117 -27.98 8.76 -49.53
N ASP A 118 -28.85 8.20 -48.69
CA ASP A 118 -28.74 8.38 -47.23
C ASP A 118 -28.97 9.82 -46.69
N ILE A 119 -29.48 10.72 -47.52
CA ILE A 119 -29.50 12.19 -47.28
C ILE A 119 -30.81 12.70 -46.63
N GLY A 120 -31.89 11.91 -46.61
CA GLY A 120 -33.22 12.36 -46.15
C GLY A 120 -33.77 11.68 -44.90
N CYS A 121 -32.91 11.06 -44.10
CA CYS A 121 -33.32 10.30 -42.92
C CYS A 121 -32.97 11.04 -41.61
N PRO A 122 -33.93 11.71 -40.94
CA PRO A 122 -33.67 12.43 -39.69
C PRO A 122 -33.40 11.46 -38.53
N GLY A 123 -32.40 11.77 -37.71
CA GLY A 123 -32.01 10.95 -36.55
C GLY A 123 -30.93 9.91 -36.84
N GLY A 124 -30.69 8.99 -35.90
CA GLY A 124 -29.63 7.99 -35.98
C GLY A 124 -30.03 6.71 -36.71
N ARG A 125 -29.06 6.06 -37.36
CA ARG A 125 -29.17 4.68 -37.93
C ARG A 125 -29.13 3.57 -36.89
N SER A 126 -28.66 3.91 -35.70
CA SER A 126 -28.43 2.95 -34.64
C SER A 126 -28.92 3.52 -33.33
N GLU A 127 -29.59 2.66 -32.57
CA GLU A 127 -30.04 2.94 -31.23
C GLU A 127 -29.38 1.96 -30.28
N LYS A 128 -29.10 2.42 -29.06
CA LYS A 128 -28.50 1.64 -27.98
C LYS A 128 -29.45 1.62 -26.78
N LYS A 129 -29.57 0.46 -26.14
CA LYS A 129 -30.35 0.28 -24.91
C LYS A 129 -29.50 -0.48 -23.88
N LYS A 130 -29.60 -0.09 -22.60
CA LYS A 130 -29.01 -0.82 -21.49
C LYS A 130 -29.67 -2.19 -21.36
N CYS A 131 -28.87 -3.23 -21.16
CA CYS A 131 -29.33 -4.59 -20.90
C CYS A 131 -28.55 -5.21 -19.74
N VAL A 132 -29.04 -6.34 -19.23
CA VAL A 132 -28.32 -7.20 -18.29
C VAL A 132 -28.26 -8.59 -18.93
N HIS A 133 -27.13 -9.28 -18.78
CA HIS A 133 -26.96 -10.62 -19.35
C HIS A 133 -28.00 -11.59 -18.75
N PRO A 134 -28.72 -12.39 -19.57
CA PRO A 134 -29.90 -13.12 -19.12
C PRO A 134 -29.61 -14.24 -18.12
N THR A 135 -28.42 -14.86 -18.19
CA THR A 135 -28.04 -15.99 -17.33
C THR A 135 -27.00 -15.64 -16.28
N ILE A 136 -26.28 -14.52 -16.45
CA ILE A 136 -25.18 -14.13 -15.55
C ILE A 136 -25.39 -12.65 -15.20
N PRO A 137 -26.34 -12.32 -14.31
CA PRO A 137 -26.75 -10.94 -14.05
C PRO A 137 -25.68 -10.09 -13.37
N ASN A 138 -24.68 -10.71 -12.74
CA ASN A 138 -23.54 -10.05 -12.12
C ASN A 138 -22.23 -10.69 -12.63
N CYS A 139 -21.26 -9.86 -13.00
CA CYS A 139 -19.93 -10.35 -13.36
C CYS A 139 -19.15 -10.76 -12.10
N ALA A 140 -18.34 -11.81 -12.22
CA ALA A 140 -17.41 -12.20 -11.18
C ALA A 140 -16.46 -11.05 -10.84
N ILE A 141 -16.36 -10.72 -9.55
CA ILE A 141 -15.40 -9.73 -9.04
C ILE A 141 -14.31 -10.51 -8.33
N HIS A 142 -13.12 -10.52 -8.90
CA HIS A 142 -11.96 -11.17 -8.29
C HIS A 142 -11.43 -10.38 -7.10
N GLY A 143 -10.93 -11.09 -6.10
CA GLY A 143 -10.31 -10.51 -4.93
C GLY A 143 -9.07 -9.69 -5.27
N GLY A 144 -8.94 -8.54 -4.61
CA GLY A 144 -7.73 -7.75 -4.60
C GLY A 144 -7.24 -7.52 -3.17
N TRP A 145 -5.93 -7.51 -3.00
CA TRP A 145 -5.30 -7.23 -1.72
C TRP A 145 -5.54 -5.78 -1.32
N SER A 146 -5.83 -5.56 -0.04
CA SER A 146 -5.61 -4.26 0.59
C SER A 146 -4.14 -3.89 0.54
N ASP A 147 -3.86 -2.62 0.81
CA ASP A 147 -2.50 -2.23 1.16
C ASP A 147 -2.01 -3.04 2.37
N TRP A 148 -0.69 -3.19 2.45
CA TRP A 148 -0.06 -3.77 3.63
C TRP A 148 -0.33 -2.89 4.84
N GLY A 149 -0.65 -3.52 5.97
CA GLY A 149 -0.59 -2.88 7.27
C GLY A 149 0.84 -2.53 7.63
N ASN A 150 0.99 -1.75 8.70
CA ASN A 150 2.30 -1.47 9.27
C ASN A 150 2.96 -2.75 9.79
N TRP A 151 4.29 -2.74 9.81
CA TRP A 151 5.06 -3.74 10.52
C TRP A 151 4.72 -3.71 12.02
N THR A 152 4.66 -4.88 12.65
CA THR A 152 4.60 -5.01 14.11
C THR A 152 5.89 -4.50 14.73
N MET A 153 5.90 -4.35 16.05
CA MET A 153 7.17 -4.21 16.78
C MET A 153 8.04 -5.45 16.60
N CYS A 154 9.35 -5.28 16.78
CA CYS A 154 10.30 -6.39 16.76
C CYS A 154 9.93 -7.38 17.87
N SER A 155 10.00 -8.69 17.58
CA SER A 155 9.68 -9.73 18.56
C SER A 155 10.62 -9.71 19.76
N GLU A 156 11.86 -9.29 19.54
CA GLU A 156 12.89 -9.14 20.56
C GLU A 156 13.23 -7.66 20.76
N THR A 157 13.61 -7.30 21.98
CA THR A 157 14.08 -5.94 22.32
C THR A 157 15.60 -5.81 22.20
N CYS A 158 16.31 -6.92 22.05
CA CYS A 158 17.75 -7.00 21.82
C CYS A 158 18.08 -8.24 20.98
N GLY A 159 19.21 -8.22 20.28
CA GLY A 159 19.56 -9.25 19.31
C GLY A 159 18.61 -9.24 18.10
N GLU A 160 18.69 -10.32 17.33
CA GLU A 160 17.86 -10.55 16.15
C GLU A 160 16.44 -10.96 16.55
N GLY A 161 15.46 -10.32 15.94
CA GLY A 161 14.05 -10.67 16.06
C GLY A 161 13.34 -10.61 14.72
N LEU A 162 12.02 -10.73 14.75
CA LEU A 162 11.15 -10.69 13.56
C LEU A 162 10.07 -9.61 13.71
N GLN A 163 9.75 -8.97 12.59
CA GLN A 163 8.55 -8.17 12.42
C GLN A 163 7.63 -8.79 11.39
N LEU A 164 6.33 -8.64 11.61
CA LEU A 164 5.28 -9.15 10.75
C LEU A 164 4.46 -7.98 10.20
N ARG A 165 3.96 -8.11 8.98
CA ARG A 165 2.90 -7.23 8.47
C ARG A 165 1.83 -8.06 7.78
N PHE A 166 0.62 -7.53 7.78
CA PHE A 166 -0.55 -8.25 7.29
C PHE A 166 -1.32 -7.42 6.28
N ARG A 167 -1.99 -8.09 5.36
CA ARG A 167 -2.96 -7.50 4.43
C ARG A 167 -4.20 -8.39 4.33
N SER A 168 -5.30 -7.83 3.83
CA SER A 168 -6.58 -8.53 3.71
C SER A 168 -7.06 -8.55 2.26
N CYS A 169 -7.77 -9.62 1.86
CA CYS A 169 -8.37 -9.70 0.51
C CYS A 169 -9.70 -8.95 0.45
N THR A 170 -9.63 -7.62 0.52
CA THR A 170 -10.82 -6.76 0.67
C THR A 170 -10.88 -5.62 -0.34
N ASN A 171 -9.89 -5.46 -1.22
CA ASN A 171 -9.80 -4.34 -2.16
C ASN A 171 -9.67 -4.80 -3.63
N PRO A 172 -10.75 -5.30 -4.26
CA PRO A 172 -12.08 -5.54 -3.69
C PRO A 172 -12.19 -6.93 -3.05
N LYS A 173 -13.23 -7.14 -2.22
CA LYS A 173 -13.57 -8.49 -1.74
C LYS A 173 -14.10 -9.33 -2.91
N PRO A 174 -13.72 -10.62 -3.05
CA PRO A 174 -14.29 -11.51 -4.06
C PRO A 174 -15.82 -11.58 -3.99
N GLN A 175 -16.49 -11.48 -5.14
CA GLN A 175 -17.96 -11.58 -5.24
C GLN A 175 -18.38 -12.33 -6.51
N PHE A 176 -19.61 -12.85 -6.50
CA PHE A 176 -20.25 -13.49 -7.66
C PHE A 176 -19.41 -14.62 -8.29
N GLY A 177 -18.79 -15.46 -7.45
CA GLY A 177 -17.92 -16.56 -7.91
C GLY A 177 -16.53 -16.09 -8.37
N GLY A 178 -16.13 -14.85 -8.08
CA GLY A 178 -14.78 -14.39 -8.30
C GLY A 178 -13.75 -15.14 -7.45
N ARG A 179 -12.58 -15.36 -8.03
CA ARG A 179 -11.43 -15.97 -7.35
C ARG A 179 -10.96 -15.14 -6.15
N ASP A 180 -10.44 -15.83 -5.15
CA ASP A 180 -9.75 -15.21 -4.02
C ASP A 180 -8.40 -14.59 -4.42
N CYS A 181 -7.83 -13.77 -3.54
CA CYS A 181 -6.53 -13.15 -3.76
C CYS A 181 -5.42 -14.20 -3.87
N LYS A 182 -4.48 -13.97 -4.79
CA LYS A 182 -3.28 -14.81 -4.95
C LYS A 182 -2.10 -14.20 -4.19
N GLY A 183 -1.35 -15.04 -3.48
CA GLY A 183 -0.15 -14.67 -2.72
C GLY A 183 -0.36 -14.72 -1.21
N ALA A 184 0.67 -14.33 -0.44
CA ALA A 184 0.62 -14.39 1.01
C ALA A 184 -0.18 -13.23 1.62
N ARG A 185 -0.90 -13.52 2.71
CA ARG A 185 -1.61 -12.53 3.56
C ARG A 185 -0.72 -11.87 4.61
N GLU A 186 0.44 -12.47 4.83
CA GLU A 186 1.41 -12.14 5.87
C GLU A 186 2.78 -12.07 5.21
N ASP A 187 3.58 -11.12 5.66
CA ASP A 187 4.96 -10.92 5.23
C ASP A 187 5.83 -10.74 6.48
N LYS A 188 7.08 -11.18 6.39
CA LYS A 188 8.03 -11.26 7.51
C LYS A 188 9.34 -10.62 7.11
N GLN A 189 9.96 -9.93 8.05
CA GLN A 189 11.32 -9.44 7.90
C GLN A 189 12.07 -9.53 9.22
N ASP A 190 13.38 -9.67 9.13
CA ASP A 190 14.27 -9.60 10.28
C ASP A 190 14.34 -8.15 10.80
N CYS A 191 14.53 -8.02 12.11
CA CYS A 191 14.71 -6.75 12.80
C CYS A 191 15.74 -6.90 13.91
N MET A 192 16.38 -5.79 14.26
CA MET A 192 17.31 -5.73 15.39
C MET A 192 17.18 -4.36 16.04
N GLU A 193 16.56 -4.31 17.22
CA GLU A 193 16.35 -3.05 17.96
C GLU A 193 17.63 -2.63 18.70
N THR A 194 18.32 -3.58 19.33
CA THR A 194 19.61 -3.37 20.00
C THR A 194 20.53 -4.54 19.68
N GLU A 195 21.77 -4.28 19.25
CA GLU A 195 22.69 -5.36 18.84
C GLU A 195 23.02 -6.35 19.97
N HIS A 196 23.20 -5.86 21.19
CA HIS A 196 23.67 -6.65 22.31
C HIS A 196 22.59 -6.82 23.37
N CYS A 197 22.34 -8.08 23.77
CA CYS A 197 21.46 -8.37 24.89
C CYS A 197 22.15 -8.16 26.24
N PRO A 198 21.41 -7.72 27.27
CA PRO A 198 21.93 -7.65 28.63
C PRO A 198 22.43 -9.02 29.09
N ILE A 199 23.66 -9.05 29.61
CA ILE A 199 24.24 -10.23 30.24
C ILE A 199 24.29 -9.95 31.73
N ASP A 200 23.42 -10.61 32.49
CA ASP A 200 23.44 -10.53 33.95
C ASP A 200 24.73 -11.15 34.50
N GLY A 201 25.28 -10.55 35.55
CA GLY A 201 26.46 -11.09 36.19
C GLY A 201 26.13 -12.29 37.06
N ASP A 202 27.06 -13.24 37.09
CA ASP A 202 26.99 -14.37 37.99
C ASP A 202 28.33 -14.58 38.72
N TRP A 203 28.24 -15.28 39.82
CA TRP A 203 29.33 -15.48 40.76
C TRP A 203 30.38 -16.46 40.20
N GLY A 204 31.63 -16.00 40.17
CA GLY A 204 32.79 -16.86 40.03
C GLY A 204 33.04 -17.73 41.27
N GLU A 205 34.12 -18.50 41.20
CA GLU A 205 34.48 -19.43 42.27
C GLU A 205 34.73 -18.72 43.61
N TRP A 206 34.47 -19.44 44.70
CA TRP A 206 34.81 -18.97 46.03
C TRP A 206 36.33 -18.86 46.18
N GLY A 207 36.80 -17.71 46.64
CA GLY A 207 38.16 -17.57 47.13
C GLY A 207 38.40 -18.45 48.36
N SER A 208 39.68 -18.66 48.66
CA SER A 208 40.09 -19.37 49.87
C SER A 208 39.55 -18.70 51.13
N TRP A 209 39.32 -19.49 52.17
CA TRP A 209 38.97 -18.96 53.48
C TRP A 209 40.15 -18.18 54.06
N ALA A 210 39.88 -16.96 54.52
CA ALA A 210 40.81 -16.19 55.32
C ALA A 210 41.10 -16.91 56.64
N SER A 211 42.22 -16.53 57.26
CA SER A 211 42.58 -16.99 58.61
C SER A 211 41.52 -16.61 59.64
N CYS A 212 41.51 -17.35 60.75
CA CYS A 212 40.57 -17.13 61.84
C CYS A 212 40.76 -15.72 62.41
N SER A 213 39.65 -15.04 62.69
CA SER A 213 39.68 -13.69 63.27
C SER A 213 40.33 -13.63 64.65
N VAL A 214 40.53 -14.79 65.30
CA VAL A 214 41.16 -14.94 66.60
C VAL A 214 42.30 -15.94 66.51
N THR A 215 43.28 -15.80 67.41
CA THR A 215 44.42 -16.71 67.56
C THR A 215 44.22 -17.74 68.69
N CYS A 216 43.13 -17.62 69.44
CA CYS A 216 42.73 -18.45 70.58
C CYS A 216 41.19 -18.49 70.63
N ASP A 217 40.60 -19.56 71.17
CA ASP A 217 39.14 -19.79 71.25
C ASP A 217 38.39 -19.77 69.90
N ILE A 218 37.13 -19.29 69.89
CA ILE A 218 36.19 -19.32 68.76
C ILE A 218 36.18 -17.97 68.05
N GLY A 219 36.36 -17.99 66.74
CA GLY A 219 36.21 -16.82 65.88
C GLY A 219 35.51 -17.14 64.56
N TRP A 220 35.73 -16.26 63.58
CA TRP A 220 35.11 -16.35 62.27
C TRP A 220 36.17 -16.39 61.16
N ASN A 221 35.90 -17.22 60.15
CA ASN A 221 36.59 -17.20 58.86
C ASN A 221 35.65 -16.57 57.83
N TYR A 222 36.23 -15.75 56.96
CA TYR A 222 35.53 -15.12 55.85
C TYR A 222 36.10 -15.61 54.53
N ARG A 223 35.27 -15.65 53.49
CA ARG A 223 35.71 -15.80 52.11
C ARG A 223 34.90 -14.88 51.21
N LYS A 224 35.46 -14.51 50.07
CA LYS A 224 34.79 -13.69 49.06
C LYS A 224 34.84 -14.38 47.71
N ARG A 225 33.85 -14.11 46.88
CA ARG A 225 33.82 -14.47 45.46
C ARG A 225 33.60 -13.21 44.62
N LYS A 226 33.99 -13.27 43.35
CA LYS A 226 33.86 -12.14 42.41
C LYS A 226 32.66 -12.37 41.50
N CYS A 227 31.98 -11.29 41.11
CA CYS A 227 30.90 -11.33 40.13
C CYS A 227 31.53 -11.27 38.73
N ASP A 228 32.12 -12.39 38.30
CA ASP A 228 32.89 -12.45 37.07
C ASP A 228 32.68 -13.69 36.20
N ASN A 229 31.68 -14.53 36.50
CA ASN A 229 31.41 -15.74 35.74
C ASN A 229 29.92 -15.90 35.36
N PRO A 230 29.37 -15.03 34.48
CA PRO A 230 30.06 -13.99 33.72
C PRO A 230 30.06 -12.63 34.44
N LYS A 231 30.90 -11.69 33.97
CA LYS A 231 30.78 -10.28 34.37
C LYS A 231 29.52 -9.67 33.73
N PRO A 232 28.74 -8.84 34.46
CA PRO A 232 27.63 -8.12 33.87
C PRO A 232 28.08 -7.28 32.66
N LYS A 233 27.31 -7.32 31.57
CA LYS A 233 27.57 -6.53 30.35
C LYS A 233 26.28 -5.99 29.75
N TYR A 234 26.40 -4.95 28.92
CA TYR A 234 25.30 -4.38 28.14
C TYR A 234 24.06 -4.01 28.98
N GLY A 235 24.29 -3.49 30.19
CA GLY A 235 23.20 -3.13 31.11
C GLY A 235 22.60 -4.30 31.91
N GLY A 236 23.20 -5.49 31.85
CA GLY A 236 22.81 -6.63 32.68
C GLY A 236 23.02 -6.36 34.18
N LYS A 237 22.24 -7.06 35.00
CA LYS A 237 22.16 -6.86 36.44
C LYS A 237 23.45 -7.29 37.14
N PRO A 238 23.96 -6.52 38.12
CA PRO A 238 25.09 -6.95 38.95
C PRO A 238 24.67 -8.04 39.95
N CYS A 239 25.63 -8.86 40.40
CA CYS A 239 25.39 -9.83 41.47
C CYS A 239 25.05 -9.14 42.80
N ASN A 240 24.19 -9.75 43.62
CA ASN A 240 23.79 -9.22 44.92
C ASN A 240 24.97 -9.21 45.92
N PRO A 241 25.48 -8.05 46.38
CA PRO A 241 26.67 -7.97 47.25
C PRO A 241 26.65 -8.84 48.51
N GLU A 242 25.47 -9.06 49.10
CA GLU A 242 25.30 -9.88 50.31
C GLU A 242 25.69 -11.34 50.09
N GLU A 243 25.47 -11.86 48.89
CA GLU A 243 25.80 -13.24 48.52
C GLU A 243 27.27 -13.41 48.10
N GLY A 244 28.02 -12.30 48.01
CA GLY A 244 29.43 -12.30 47.65
C GLY A 244 30.37 -12.68 48.80
N THR A 245 29.87 -12.72 50.05
CA THR A 245 30.68 -12.97 51.25
C THR A 245 30.18 -14.19 52.02
N GLY A 246 31.05 -15.18 52.19
CA GLY A 246 30.78 -16.37 53.00
C GLY A 246 31.41 -16.23 54.39
N ARG A 247 30.68 -16.66 55.41
CA ARG A 247 31.13 -16.66 56.81
C ARG A 247 30.94 -18.04 57.43
N ARG A 248 31.94 -18.53 58.17
CA ARG A 248 31.85 -19.76 58.98
C ARG A 248 32.61 -19.60 60.30
N SER A 249 32.23 -20.35 61.32
CA SER A 249 32.99 -20.39 62.58
C SER A 249 34.33 -21.10 62.40
N CYS A 250 35.30 -20.75 63.23
CA CYS A 250 36.59 -21.43 63.38
C CYS A 250 36.96 -21.51 64.86
N SER A 251 37.70 -22.55 65.22
CA SER A 251 38.20 -22.78 66.58
C SER A 251 39.71 -22.96 66.55
N VAL A 252 40.42 -22.20 67.40
CA VAL A 252 41.87 -22.33 67.59
C VAL A 252 42.10 -22.85 68.99
N TYR A 253 42.66 -24.07 69.11
CA TYR A 253 42.97 -24.70 70.40
C TYR A 253 44.21 -24.06 71.04
N LYS A 254 44.03 -22.85 71.55
CA LYS A 254 44.94 -22.15 72.46
C LYS A 254 44.08 -21.36 73.45
N GLU A 255 44.42 -21.41 74.72
CA GLU A 255 43.77 -20.60 75.76
C GLU A 255 44.19 -19.14 75.56
N CYS A 256 43.24 -18.21 75.54
CA CYS A 256 43.56 -16.79 75.48
C CYS A 256 44.12 -16.34 76.83
N ASP A 257 45.43 -16.06 76.91
CA ASP A 257 46.03 -15.46 78.09
C ASP A 257 45.48 -14.04 78.27
N GLY A 258 44.61 -13.85 79.27
CA GLY A 258 44.03 -12.56 79.59
C GLY A 258 45.04 -11.68 80.32
N GLU A 259 45.56 -10.64 79.67
CA GLU A 259 46.26 -9.56 80.36
C GLU A 259 45.62 -8.22 80.03
N SER A 260 45.00 -7.62 81.05
CA SER A 260 44.59 -6.22 81.02
C SER A 260 45.83 -5.34 81.13
N SER A 261 46.14 -4.56 80.10
CA SER A 261 46.99 -3.39 80.27
C SER A 261 46.52 -2.25 79.37
N GLY A 262 45.88 -1.27 80.01
CA GLY A 262 46.20 0.15 79.86
C GLY A 262 46.22 0.75 78.46
N SER A 263 45.22 1.59 78.22
CA SER A 263 45.32 2.79 77.38
C SER A 263 46.69 3.49 77.47
N GLY A 264 47.36 3.60 76.32
CA GLY A 264 48.53 4.44 76.07
C GLY A 264 48.48 4.98 74.65
N SER A 265 48.07 6.24 74.54
CA SER A 265 48.09 7.08 73.34
C SER A 265 49.53 7.39 72.88
N GLY A 266 49.79 7.31 71.57
CA GLY A 266 51.01 7.81 70.91
C GLY A 266 50.98 7.54 69.41
N GLU A 267 51.17 8.60 68.61
CA GLU A 267 50.63 8.81 67.26
C GLU A 267 51.52 8.40 66.06
N SER A 268 50.94 8.66 64.86
CA SER A 268 51.49 8.79 63.49
C SER A 268 51.29 7.57 62.59
N SER A 269 50.78 7.66 61.35
CA SER A 269 50.33 8.78 60.50
C SER A 269 49.61 8.19 59.27
N GLY A 270 48.62 8.90 58.71
CA GLY A 270 47.93 8.49 57.48
C GLY A 270 46.64 9.25 57.23
N SER A 271 46.77 10.48 56.75
CA SER A 271 45.75 11.52 56.62
C SER A 271 44.50 11.13 55.81
N SER A 272 43.34 11.44 56.38
CA SER A 272 42.08 11.72 55.70
C SER A 272 41.93 13.24 55.50
N GLY A 273 41.44 13.65 54.34
CA GLY A 273 40.92 15.00 54.10
C GLY A 273 39.67 14.91 53.24
N ASP A 274 38.54 15.29 53.83
CA ASP A 274 37.20 15.38 53.22
C ASP A 274 37.10 16.49 52.18
N ALA A 275 36.11 16.41 51.28
CA ALA A 275 35.11 17.48 51.09
C ALA A 275 34.08 17.14 50.01
N SER A 276 32.81 17.17 50.41
CA SER A 276 31.68 17.42 49.52
C SER A 276 31.55 18.92 49.26
N GLY A 277 31.28 19.35 48.03
CA GLY A 277 30.99 20.76 47.71
C GLY A 277 30.53 20.97 46.28
N SER A 278 29.24 21.28 46.13
CA SER A 278 28.52 21.65 44.90
C SER A 278 29.02 22.98 44.31
N GLY A 279 29.00 23.14 42.98
CA GLY A 279 29.21 24.44 42.34
C GLY A 279 29.19 24.40 40.81
N SER A 280 28.13 24.94 40.24
CA SER A 280 27.83 25.22 38.83
C SER A 280 28.76 26.24 38.16
N GLY A 281 29.00 26.13 36.85
CA GLY A 281 29.55 27.25 36.05
C GLY A 281 30.10 26.88 34.67
N SER A 282 29.48 27.48 33.64
CA SER A 282 29.55 27.35 32.17
C SER A 282 30.87 27.62 31.43
N GLY A 283 30.94 27.16 30.17
CA GLY A 283 31.72 27.72 29.04
C GLY A 283 33.10 27.09 28.80
N GLU A 284 33.67 26.96 27.61
CA GLU A 284 33.33 27.21 26.19
C GLU A 284 34.52 26.64 25.36
N GLY A 285 34.27 26.23 24.10
CA GLY A 285 35.25 26.16 22.98
C GLY A 285 36.32 25.05 22.98
N SER A 286 36.31 24.14 22.00
CA SER A 286 37.04 24.20 20.70
C SER A 286 38.20 23.18 20.72
N ALA A 287 38.12 22.06 19.99
CA ALA A 287 38.43 21.84 18.57
C ALA A 287 39.90 21.41 18.33
N ASP A 288 40.05 20.56 17.31
CA ASP A 288 41.28 20.12 16.61
C ASP A 288 42.09 18.97 17.22
N GLU A 289 42.72 18.05 16.48
CA GLU A 289 42.67 17.51 15.11
C GLU A 289 43.77 16.42 15.08
N ALA A 290 43.51 15.22 14.57
CA ALA A 290 44.52 14.27 14.03
C ALA A 290 43.74 13.09 13.42
N ARG A 291 43.41 13.09 12.13
CA ARG A 291 44.23 12.62 11.01
C ARG A 291 45.03 11.35 11.33
N ASP A 292 44.56 10.22 10.81
CA ASP A 292 45.45 9.30 10.10
C ASP A 292 44.74 8.78 8.84
N GLU A 293 45.44 8.88 7.72
CA GLU A 293 45.00 8.51 6.37
C GLU A 293 45.70 7.22 5.92
N GLY A 294 44.98 6.43 5.11
CA GLY A 294 45.56 5.58 4.07
C GLY A 294 45.44 4.07 4.32
N ARG A 295 45.21 3.22 3.33
CA ARG A 295 45.02 3.37 1.88
C ARG A 295 44.37 2.08 1.36
N ASP A 296 43.54 2.26 0.34
CA ASP A 296 43.32 1.47 -0.88
C ASP A 296 43.80 0.01 -0.94
N SER A 297 42.92 -0.88 -1.40
CA SER A 297 43.11 -1.62 -2.67
C SER A 297 41.79 -2.24 -3.11
N ASP A 298 41.37 -1.82 -4.30
CA ASP A 298 40.41 -2.52 -5.17
C ASP A 298 40.88 -3.95 -5.46
N ASP A 299 39.93 -4.89 -5.62
CA ASP A 299 40.04 -5.91 -6.66
C ASP A 299 38.66 -6.50 -7.01
N ASP A 300 38.59 -6.86 -8.28
CA ASP A 300 37.45 -6.95 -9.18
C ASP A 300 36.97 -8.41 -9.38
N GLU A 301 35.98 -8.57 -10.27
CA GLU A 301 35.39 -9.81 -10.80
C GLU A 301 34.27 -10.49 -9.98
N GLY A 302 33.14 -10.91 -10.56
CA GLY A 302 32.77 -11.06 -11.96
C GLY A 302 32.04 -12.38 -12.21
N SER A 303 30.82 -12.27 -12.75
CA SER A 303 30.13 -13.27 -13.60
C SER A 303 29.41 -14.51 -13.02
N ALA A 304 28.09 -14.49 -13.26
CA ALA A 304 27.27 -15.46 -13.99
C ALA A 304 27.16 -16.93 -13.53
N GLY A 305 25.92 -17.39 -13.38
CA GLY A 305 25.60 -18.82 -13.28
C GLY A 305 24.10 -19.09 -13.27
N SER A 306 23.53 -19.28 -14.45
CA SER A 306 22.21 -19.88 -14.71
C SER A 306 22.11 -21.32 -14.20
N GLY A 307 20.95 -21.71 -13.66
CA GLY A 307 20.62 -23.09 -13.35
C GLY A 307 19.12 -23.34 -13.53
N GLU A 308 18.78 -23.94 -14.67
CA GLU A 308 17.52 -24.63 -14.94
C GLU A 308 17.48 -26.00 -14.24
N ASP A 309 16.34 -26.70 -14.38
CA ASP A 309 15.97 -28.05 -13.91
C ASP A 309 15.29 -28.11 -12.53
N LYS A 310 14.21 -28.88 -12.30
CA LYS A 310 13.45 -29.80 -13.15
C LYS A 310 12.06 -29.98 -12.53
N SER A 311 11.10 -30.15 -13.43
CA SER A 311 9.79 -30.76 -13.21
C SER A 311 9.89 -32.15 -12.56
N GLU A 312 9.10 -32.39 -11.52
CA GLU A 312 8.56 -33.73 -11.25
C GLU A 312 7.05 -33.66 -11.08
N ASN A 313 6.44 -34.55 -11.84
CA ASN A 313 5.03 -34.76 -12.06
C ASN A 313 4.78 -36.17 -11.52
N GLU A 314 4.10 -36.31 -10.39
CA GLU A 314 3.49 -37.59 -10.03
C GLU A 314 2.01 -37.37 -9.71
N SER A 315 1.22 -37.76 -10.71
CA SER A 315 -0.17 -38.13 -10.60
C SER A 315 -0.23 -39.61 -10.21
N SER A 316 -0.87 -39.92 -9.09
CA SER A 316 -1.51 -41.21 -8.74
C SER A 316 -2.26 -40.94 -7.43
N GLY A 317 -3.58 -40.81 -7.39
CA GLY A 317 -4.53 -41.80 -7.89
C GLY A 317 -4.70 -42.90 -6.85
N ASN A 318 -5.43 -42.63 -5.76
CA ASN A 318 -6.09 -43.71 -5.03
C ASN A 318 -7.44 -43.26 -4.45
N LYS A 319 -8.47 -43.92 -4.99
CA LYS A 319 -9.85 -43.90 -4.53
C LYS A 319 -9.99 -44.84 -3.34
N THR A 320 -10.51 -44.33 -2.23
CA THR A 320 -11.36 -45.05 -1.25
C THR A 320 -12.20 -43.94 -0.60
N GLY A 321 -13.53 -43.86 -0.69
CA GLY A 321 -14.49 -44.94 -0.74
C GLY A 321 -14.80 -45.41 0.68
N SER A 322 -15.48 -44.58 1.48
CA SER A 322 -16.30 -45.05 2.61
C SER A 322 -17.17 -43.91 3.12
N ASP A 323 -18.45 -43.99 2.77
CA ASP A 323 -19.57 -43.45 3.52
C ASP A 323 -19.46 -43.86 4.99
N PHE A 324 -19.72 -42.92 5.91
CA PHE A 324 -20.20 -43.26 7.25
C PHE A 324 -20.97 -42.05 7.81
N ASP A 325 -22.28 -42.06 7.57
CA ASP A 325 -23.27 -41.42 8.43
C ASP A 325 -23.24 -42.07 9.81
N PHE A 326 -23.33 -41.28 10.88
CA PHE A 326 -24.16 -41.60 12.05
C PHE A 326 -24.26 -40.38 12.99
N ASN A 327 -25.52 -39.98 13.25
CA ASN A 327 -26.08 -39.21 14.38
C ASN A 327 -25.53 -37.82 14.72
#